data_AF-A0A1B6YJK2-F1
#
_entry.id   AF-A0A1B6YJK2-F1
#
_cell.length_a   1.000
_cell.length_b   1.000
_cell.length_c   1.000
_cell.angle_alpha   90.00
_cell.angle_beta   90.00
_cell.angle_gamma   90.00
#
_symmetry.space_group_name_H-M   'P 1'
#
loop_
_entity.id
_entity.type
_entity.pdbx_description
1 polymer ?
#
loop_
_entity_poly.entity_id
_entity_poly.type
_entity_poly.pdbx_seq_one_letter_code
_entity_poly.pdbx_strand_id
1 'polypeptide(L)'
;MFDRLGPRQRTLAFFGILALACILVVAGALMLADARLDMPEARPAFVSAGLMAGFAILGICALMWLIFDETVARPIERLAAAMHARAATDMRGGIDTTVARHLGDLTLAASALTSRLGEARTGADADIARHTARLMSEREQLTRILSAIPAAVLMVGSDHRITLYDGHAAAMLDEQHHLGLGQRIFDYFDETYLRTALQNLADSGGSTLDQQLVTANGAQLFDVTLHDLGTGAGYMLSFPVPRETTPARPVVYDFEMNTRQASGDILDVPLRDLSYVIFDTETTGLLPDRDEVVQIGALRVVNGQQAGGEVLDTLVNPGRPIPARSTAVHGVTDAMVKDAPDMARAGRRFHSFARDAVLVAHNAPFDMAFFHRHAASIGAEFNNPVLDTVLLSAILFGGTEGHTLDEIAQRLEIVLPDEVRHTALGDAIATRDVFLRMIPMLEARGLRTFGEVLTEMRKHKRLLPDLNNDLTTKG
;
A
#
# COMPACT_ATOMS: atom_id res chain seq x y z
N MET A 1 -29.62 -12.32 -12.20
CA MET A 1 -28.30 -12.94 -12.53
C MET A 1 -27.35 -11.97 -13.23
N PHE A 2 -27.84 -11.05 -14.08
CA PHE A 2 -26.98 -10.08 -14.80
C PHE A 2 -26.50 -8.88 -13.98
N ASP A 3 -27.15 -8.55 -12.86
CA ASP A 3 -26.81 -7.33 -12.09
C ASP A 3 -25.44 -7.38 -11.40
N ARG A 4 -24.88 -8.57 -11.16
CA ARG A 4 -23.54 -8.74 -10.55
C ARG A 4 -22.39 -8.75 -11.56
N LEU A 5 -22.67 -8.78 -12.85
CA LEU A 5 -21.65 -8.86 -13.90
C LEU A 5 -21.19 -7.45 -14.30
N GLY A 6 -19.88 -7.27 -14.47
CA GLY A 6 -19.31 -6.00 -14.97
C GLY A 6 -19.76 -5.69 -16.42
N PRO A 7 -19.63 -4.44 -16.90
CA PRO A 7 -20.06 -4.03 -18.24
C PRO A 7 -19.52 -4.93 -19.35
N ARG A 8 -18.25 -5.31 -19.26
CA ARG A 8 -17.57 -6.20 -20.21
C ARG A 8 -18.09 -7.64 -20.17
N GLN A 9 -18.42 -8.16 -18.99
CA GLN A 9 -18.99 -9.49 -18.84
C GLN A 9 -20.43 -9.54 -19.36
N ARG A 10 -21.21 -8.46 -19.16
CA ARG A 10 -22.56 -8.34 -19.71
C ARG A 10 -22.53 -8.29 -21.23
N THR A 11 -21.63 -7.51 -21.82
CA THR A 11 -21.49 -7.41 -23.28
C THR A 11 -21.00 -8.73 -23.88
N LEU A 12 -20.01 -9.39 -23.27
CA LEU A 12 -19.57 -10.72 -23.71
C LEU A 12 -20.70 -11.74 -23.66
N ALA A 13 -21.46 -11.79 -22.55
CA ALA A 13 -22.61 -12.68 -22.43
C ALA A 13 -23.68 -12.38 -23.48
N PHE A 14 -23.95 -11.10 -23.75
CA PHE A 14 -24.90 -10.68 -24.78
C PHE A 14 -24.50 -11.17 -26.17
N PHE A 15 -23.25 -10.92 -26.61
CA PHE A 15 -22.78 -11.37 -27.92
C PHE A 15 -22.67 -12.90 -28.00
N GLY A 16 -22.35 -13.58 -26.90
CA GLY A 16 -22.37 -15.04 -26.81
C GLY A 16 -23.77 -15.63 -26.99
N ILE A 17 -24.78 -15.05 -26.31
CA ILE A 17 -26.18 -15.45 -26.47
C ILE A 17 -26.67 -15.16 -27.90
N LEU A 18 -26.30 -14.01 -28.47
CA LEU A 18 -26.65 -13.65 -29.85
C LEU A 18 -26.07 -14.67 -30.85
N ALA A 19 -24.80 -15.02 -30.71
CA ALA A 19 -24.16 -16.02 -31.57
C ALA A 19 -24.86 -17.38 -31.46
N LEU A 20 -25.16 -17.83 -30.25
CA LEU A 20 -25.88 -19.09 -30.01
C LEU A 20 -27.28 -19.06 -30.65
N ALA A 21 -28.03 -17.96 -30.47
CA ALA A 21 -29.35 -17.80 -31.06
C ALA A 21 -29.30 -17.85 -32.60
N CYS A 22 -28.35 -17.16 -33.23
CA CYS A 22 -28.15 -17.21 -34.68
C CYS A 22 -27.80 -18.62 -35.16
N ILE A 23 -26.91 -19.34 -34.45
CA ILE A 23 -26.55 -20.72 -34.78
C ILE A 23 -27.76 -21.65 -34.69
N LEU A 24 -28.58 -21.52 -33.65
CA LEU A 24 -29.80 -22.33 -33.48
C LEU A 24 -30.83 -22.07 -34.58
N VAL A 25 -30.99 -20.82 -35.01
CA VAL A 25 -31.88 -20.46 -36.13
C VAL A 25 -31.40 -21.08 -37.44
N VAL A 26 -30.10 -20.98 -37.75
CA VAL A 26 -29.52 -21.58 -38.96
C VAL A 26 -29.63 -23.10 -38.91
N ALA A 27 -29.30 -23.72 -37.78
CA ALA A 27 -29.42 -25.17 -37.60
C ALA A 27 -30.88 -25.63 -37.78
N GLY A 28 -31.84 -24.95 -37.16
CA GLY A 28 -33.26 -25.25 -37.31
C GLY A 28 -33.76 -25.11 -38.75
N ALA A 29 -33.32 -24.08 -39.47
CA ALA A 29 -33.65 -23.88 -40.88
C ALA A 29 -33.09 -25.00 -41.77
N LEU A 30 -31.83 -25.42 -41.55
CA LEU A 30 -31.21 -26.52 -42.28
C LEU A 30 -31.88 -27.86 -41.97
N MET A 31 -32.25 -28.12 -40.71
CA MET A 31 -32.99 -29.32 -40.32
C MET A 31 -34.38 -29.38 -40.95
N LEU A 32 -35.09 -28.25 -41.01
CA LEU A 32 -36.38 -28.16 -41.69
C LEU A 32 -36.24 -28.38 -43.21
N ALA A 33 -35.16 -27.88 -43.81
CA ALA A 33 -34.87 -28.09 -45.22
C ALA A 33 -34.58 -29.57 -45.53
N ASP A 34 -33.73 -30.23 -44.71
CA ASP A 34 -33.43 -31.66 -44.85
C ASP A 34 -34.70 -32.51 -44.74
N ALA A 35 -35.54 -32.22 -43.74
CA ALA A 35 -36.80 -32.93 -43.52
C ALA A 35 -37.82 -32.75 -44.65
N ARG A 36 -37.78 -31.64 -45.38
CA ARG A 36 -38.69 -31.38 -46.52
C ARG A 36 -38.20 -31.97 -47.83
N LEU A 37 -36.88 -32.02 -48.03
CA LEU A 37 -36.29 -32.53 -49.26
C LEU A 37 -36.21 -34.06 -49.29
N ASP A 38 -36.10 -34.69 -48.11
CA ASP A 38 -36.01 -36.16 -47.93
C ASP A 38 -34.97 -36.82 -48.86
N MET A 39 -33.85 -36.14 -49.07
CA MET A 39 -32.72 -36.58 -49.90
C MET A 39 -31.53 -36.95 -49.01
N PRO A 40 -31.31 -38.25 -48.69
CA PRO A 40 -30.25 -38.67 -47.77
C PRO A 40 -28.84 -38.27 -48.24
N GLU A 41 -28.63 -38.19 -49.55
CA GLU A 41 -27.34 -37.80 -50.15
C GLU A 41 -27.00 -36.32 -49.92
N ALA A 42 -27.99 -35.46 -49.65
CA ALA A 42 -27.78 -34.03 -49.42
C ALA A 42 -27.40 -33.70 -47.96
N ARG A 43 -27.61 -34.62 -47.00
CA ARG A 43 -27.32 -34.41 -45.57
C ARG A 43 -25.90 -33.93 -45.27
N PRO A 44 -24.82 -34.51 -45.83
CA PRO A 44 -23.45 -34.03 -45.57
C PRO A 44 -23.23 -32.58 -46.02
N ALA A 45 -23.90 -32.15 -47.09
CA ALA A 45 -23.83 -30.77 -47.58
C ALA A 45 -24.51 -29.80 -46.60
N PHE A 46 -25.67 -30.17 -46.03
CA PHE A 46 -26.33 -29.36 -45.00
C PHE A 46 -25.51 -29.27 -43.71
N VAL A 47 -24.88 -30.36 -43.26
CA VAL A 47 -24.02 -30.37 -42.07
C VAL A 47 -22.79 -29.48 -42.26
N SER A 48 -22.10 -29.60 -43.39
CA SER A 48 -20.92 -28.76 -43.68
C SER A 48 -21.29 -27.29 -43.84
N ALA A 49 -22.42 -26.97 -44.48
CA ALA A 49 -22.95 -25.60 -44.55
C ALA A 49 -23.28 -25.04 -43.16
N GLY A 50 -23.90 -25.83 -42.29
CA GLY A 50 -24.21 -25.45 -40.91
C GLY A 50 -22.97 -25.20 -40.07
N LEU A 51 -21.94 -26.03 -40.18
CA LEU A 51 -20.66 -25.82 -39.50
C LEU A 51 -19.96 -24.54 -39.99
N MET A 52 -19.90 -24.34 -41.31
CA MET A 52 -19.28 -23.14 -41.89
C MET A 52 -20.01 -21.86 -41.48
N ALA A 53 -21.35 -21.87 -41.52
CA ALA A 53 -22.17 -20.77 -41.03
C ALA A 53 -21.96 -20.53 -39.52
N GLY A 54 -21.88 -21.60 -38.72
CA GLY A 54 -21.64 -21.51 -37.29
C GLY A 54 -20.31 -20.85 -36.95
N PHE A 55 -19.22 -21.27 -37.60
CA PHE A 55 -17.90 -20.62 -37.42
C PHE A 55 -17.91 -19.17 -37.89
N ALA A 56 -18.56 -18.86 -39.02
CA ALA A 56 -18.67 -17.48 -39.50
C ALA A 56 -19.44 -16.58 -38.52
N ILE A 57 -20.56 -17.06 -37.98
CA ILE A 57 -21.35 -16.34 -36.96
C ILE A 57 -20.52 -16.09 -35.71
N LEU A 58 -19.82 -17.11 -35.19
CA LEU A 58 -18.95 -16.95 -34.02
C LEU A 58 -17.85 -15.92 -34.27
N GLY A 59 -17.19 -15.97 -35.43
CA GLY A 59 -16.15 -15.02 -35.80
C GLY A 59 -16.66 -13.59 -35.90
N ILE A 60 -17.82 -13.37 -36.55
CA ILE A 60 -18.43 -12.04 -36.69
C ILE A 60 -18.88 -11.51 -35.33
N CYS A 61 -19.55 -12.32 -34.51
CA CYS A 61 -19.98 -11.90 -33.18
C CYS A 61 -18.78 -11.59 -32.27
N ALA A 62 -17.70 -12.36 -32.33
CA ALA A 62 -16.47 -12.07 -31.59
C ALA A 62 -15.81 -10.78 -32.06
N LEU A 63 -15.75 -10.53 -33.38
CA LEU A 63 -15.21 -9.29 -33.94
C LEU A 63 -16.05 -8.07 -33.53
N MET A 64 -17.37 -8.16 -33.63
CA MET A 64 -18.28 -7.10 -33.20
C MET A 64 -18.17 -6.83 -31.70
N TRP A 65 -18.07 -7.89 -30.89
CA TRP A 65 -17.83 -7.76 -29.46
C TRP A 65 -16.51 -7.05 -29.18
N LEU A 66 -15.41 -7.42 -29.85
CA LEU A 66 -14.10 -6.81 -29.66
C LEU A 66 -14.13 -5.32 -30.00
N ILE A 67 -14.73 -4.95 -31.15
CA ILE A 67 -14.91 -3.55 -31.55
C ILE A 67 -15.72 -2.81 -30.49
N PHE A 68 -16.83 -3.39 -30.00
CA PHE A 68 -17.66 -2.77 -28.97
C PHE A 68 -16.93 -2.63 -27.61
N ASP A 69 -16.17 -3.65 -27.20
CA ASP A 69 -15.38 -3.63 -25.97
C ASP A 69 -14.34 -2.50 -26.00
N GLU A 70 -13.63 -2.36 -27.12
CA GLU A 70 -12.60 -1.33 -27.29
C GLU A 70 -13.18 0.08 -27.46
N THR A 71 -14.31 0.23 -28.16
CA THR A 71 -14.87 1.57 -28.48
C THR A 71 -15.84 2.09 -27.43
N VAL A 72 -16.49 1.23 -26.65
CA VAL A 72 -17.54 1.63 -25.71
C VAL A 72 -17.24 1.16 -24.29
N ALA A 73 -17.06 -0.13 -24.07
CA ALA A 73 -16.98 -0.67 -22.70
C ALA A 73 -15.74 -0.18 -21.95
N ARG A 74 -14.54 -0.33 -22.53
CA ARG A 74 -13.29 0.12 -21.90
C ARG A 74 -13.23 1.64 -21.70
N PRO A 75 -13.60 2.49 -22.70
CA PRO A 75 -13.62 3.93 -22.49
C PRO A 75 -14.57 4.37 -21.36
N ILE A 76 -15.72 3.71 -21.20
CA ILE A 76 -16.66 4.02 -20.10
C ILE A 76 -16.03 3.67 -18.75
N GLU A 77 -15.42 2.49 -18.61
CA GLU A 77 -14.76 2.08 -17.37
C GLU A 77 -13.61 3.03 -17.01
N ARG A 78 -12.79 3.43 -17.99
CA ARG A 78 -11.71 4.42 -17.81
C ARG A 78 -12.24 5.78 -17.40
N LEU A 79 -13.30 6.27 -18.05
CA LEU A 79 -13.90 7.57 -17.74
C LEU A 79 -14.47 7.56 -16.32
N ALA A 80 -15.19 6.50 -15.93
CA ALA A 80 -15.73 6.36 -14.58
C ALA A 80 -14.61 6.30 -13.53
N ALA A 81 -13.53 5.54 -13.80
CA ALA A 81 -12.36 5.48 -12.94
C ALA A 81 -11.70 6.86 -12.79
N ALA A 82 -11.51 7.60 -13.90
CA ALA A 82 -10.94 8.94 -13.88
C ALA A 82 -11.81 9.94 -13.11
N MET A 83 -13.15 9.87 -13.27
CA MET A 83 -14.07 10.72 -12.51
C MET A 83 -14.03 10.42 -11.01
N HIS A 84 -14.04 9.14 -10.62
CA HIS A 84 -13.91 8.77 -9.20
C HIS A 84 -12.56 9.20 -8.63
N ALA A 85 -11.47 9.02 -9.40
CA ALA A 85 -10.15 9.48 -9.01
C ALA A 85 -10.15 10.98 -8.70
N ARG A 86 -10.65 11.81 -9.62
CA ARG A 86 -10.71 13.27 -9.47
C ARG A 86 -11.69 13.75 -8.39
N ALA A 87 -12.78 13.01 -8.15
CA ALA A 87 -13.71 13.36 -7.09
C ALA A 87 -13.11 13.10 -5.69
N ALA A 88 -12.32 12.03 -5.58
CA ALA A 88 -11.70 11.61 -4.34
C ALA A 88 -10.35 12.31 -4.05
N THR A 89 -9.61 12.71 -5.09
CA THR A 89 -8.24 13.24 -4.99
C THR A 89 -8.06 14.57 -5.74
N ASP A 90 -7.12 15.40 -5.30
CA ASP A 90 -6.87 16.75 -5.85
C ASP A 90 -6.07 16.72 -7.18
N MET A 91 -6.49 15.92 -8.15
CA MET A 91 -5.86 15.89 -9.48
C MET A 91 -6.29 17.11 -10.31
N ARG A 92 -5.32 17.82 -10.89
CA ARG A 92 -5.47 19.14 -11.54
C ARG A 92 -5.62 19.09 -13.06
N GLY A 93 -5.20 18.01 -13.71
CA GLY A 93 -5.29 17.86 -15.16
C GLY A 93 -6.73 17.77 -15.69
N GLY A 94 -6.91 17.96 -17.01
CA GLY A 94 -8.19 17.66 -17.66
C GLY A 94 -8.42 16.14 -17.78
N ILE A 95 -9.67 15.70 -17.97
CA ILE A 95 -9.91 14.33 -18.43
C ILE A 95 -9.39 14.24 -19.87
N ASP A 96 -8.53 13.28 -20.16
CA ASP A 96 -8.02 13.08 -21.52
C ASP A 96 -9.19 12.74 -22.46
N THR A 97 -9.56 13.72 -23.27
CA THR A 97 -10.68 13.63 -24.21
C THR A 97 -10.36 12.73 -25.41
N THR A 98 -9.09 12.39 -25.63
CA THR A 98 -8.68 11.53 -26.73
C THR A 98 -9.01 10.06 -26.47
N VAL A 99 -8.94 9.60 -25.22
CA VAL A 99 -9.21 8.21 -24.80
C VAL A 99 -10.70 7.86 -24.85
N ALA A 100 -11.57 8.86 -24.80
CA ALA A 100 -13.02 8.70 -24.82
C ALA A 100 -13.67 9.35 -26.06
N ARG A 101 -12.92 9.51 -27.17
CA ARG A 101 -13.41 10.12 -28.42
C ARG A 101 -14.73 9.50 -28.92
N HIS A 102 -14.95 8.22 -28.63
CA HIS A 102 -16.15 7.48 -29.02
C HIS A 102 -17.37 7.68 -28.10
N LEU A 103 -17.23 8.35 -26.96
CA LEU A 103 -18.31 8.61 -26.00
C LEU A 103 -19.01 9.96 -26.20
N GLY A 104 -18.58 10.77 -27.18
CA GLY A 104 -19.23 12.01 -27.57
C GLY A 104 -19.37 13.02 -26.42
N ASP A 105 -20.58 13.55 -26.23
CA ASP A 105 -20.87 14.63 -25.27
C ASP A 105 -20.71 14.23 -23.80
N LEU A 106 -20.69 12.93 -23.49
CA LEU A 106 -20.49 12.44 -22.11
C LEU A 106 -19.13 12.84 -21.56
N THR A 107 -18.08 12.79 -22.39
CA THR A 107 -16.72 13.18 -21.98
C THR A 107 -16.64 14.68 -21.71
N LEU A 108 -17.31 15.50 -22.53
CA LEU A 108 -17.38 16.95 -22.35
C LEU A 108 -18.13 17.31 -21.07
N ALA A 109 -19.28 16.69 -20.81
CA ALA A 109 -20.06 16.90 -19.59
C ALA A 109 -19.28 16.45 -18.34
N ALA A 110 -18.63 15.29 -18.39
CA ALA A 110 -17.79 14.79 -17.31
C ALA A 110 -16.64 15.75 -17.00
N SER A 111 -15.94 16.23 -18.04
CA SER A 111 -14.82 17.18 -17.90
C SER A 111 -15.28 18.53 -17.34
N ALA A 112 -16.44 19.04 -17.77
CA ALA A 112 -17.00 20.29 -17.25
C ALA A 112 -17.39 20.17 -15.77
N LEU A 113 -17.98 19.04 -15.36
CA LEU A 113 -18.36 18.78 -13.98
C LEU A 113 -17.12 18.67 -13.07
N THR A 114 -16.09 17.95 -13.53
CA THR A 114 -14.83 17.82 -12.77
C THR A 114 -14.08 19.15 -12.70
N SER A 115 -14.07 19.97 -13.76
CA SER A 115 -13.47 21.32 -13.71
C SER A 115 -14.15 22.21 -12.66
N ARG A 116 -15.50 22.21 -12.62
CA ARG A 116 -16.25 23.00 -11.63
C ARG A 116 -16.04 22.51 -10.19
N LEU A 117 -15.97 21.20 -9.99
CA LEU A 117 -15.63 20.61 -8.68
C LEU A 117 -14.20 20.98 -8.27
N GLY A 118 -13.26 20.95 -9.21
CA GLY A 118 -11.87 21.37 -9.00
C GLY A 118 -11.78 22.84 -8.59
N GLU A 119 -12.45 23.74 -9.30
CA GLU A 119 -12.50 25.18 -8.99
C GLU A 119 -13.09 25.45 -7.59
N ALA A 120 -14.21 24.82 -7.26
CA ALA A 120 -14.85 24.93 -5.95
C ALA A 120 -13.93 24.42 -4.81
N ARG A 121 -13.19 23.33 -5.07
CA ARG A 121 -12.27 22.72 -4.10
C ARG A 121 -11.00 23.54 -3.91
N THR A 122 -10.39 24.08 -4.98
CA THR A 122 -9.26 25.01 -4.85
C THR A 122 -9.58 26.25 -4.01
N GLY A 123 -10.83 26.71 -4.03
CA GLY A 123 -11.31 27.76 -3.13
C GLY A 123 -11.28 27.35 -1.65
N ALA A 124 -11.74 26.14 -1.34
CA ALA A 124 -11.72 25.58 0.01
C ALA A 124 -10.31 25.20 0.49
N ASP A 125 -9.45 24.70 -0.41
CA ASP A 125 -8.07 24.34 -0.11
C ASP A 125 -7.22 25.57 0.27
N ALA A 126 -7.51 26.74 -0.32
CA ALA A 126 -6.85 27.98 0.07
C ALA A 126 -7.20 28.41 1.51
N ASP A 127 -8.41 28.09 1.99
CA ASP A 127 -8.80 28.30 3.38
C ASP A 127 -8.14 27.29 4.33
N ILE A 128 -8.14 26.01 3.95
CA ILE A 128 -7.49 24.95 4.72
C ILE A 128 -5.98 25.20 4.81
N ALA A 129 -5.31 25.54 3.70
CA ALA A 129 -3.88 25.84 3.68
C ALA A 129 -3.51 27.00 4.60
N ARG A 130 -4.36 28.04 4.72
CA ARG A 130 -4.17 29.13 5.69
C ARG A 130 -4.27 28.63 7.13
N HIS A 131 -5.22 27.75 7.43
CA HIS A 131 -5.38 27.15 8.75
C HIS A 131 -4.24 26.17 9.09
N THR A 132 -3.82 25.33 8.14
CA THR A 132 -2.71 24.39 8.32
C THR A 132 -1.38 25.11 8.46
N ALA A 133 -1.12 26.17 7.69
CA ALA A 133 0.10 26.99 7.84
C ALA A 133 0.18 27.63 9.23
N ARG A 134 -0.96 28.06 9.78
CA ARG A 134 -1.04 28.57 11.15
C ARG A 134 -0.75 27.49 12.19
N LEU A 135 -1.36 26.31 12.07
CA LEU A 135 -1.10 25.17 12.95
C LEU A 135 0.34 24.66 12.86
N MET A 136 0.93 24.63 11.66
CA MET A 136 2.33 24.25 11.46
C MET A 136 3.29 25.26 12.09
N SER A 137 3.00 26.56 12.01
CA SER A 137 3.78 27.59 12.71
C SER A 137 3.66 27.47 14.23
N GLU A 138 2.46 27.19 14.75
CA GLU A 138 2.25 26.92 16.19
C GLU A 138 2.98 25.64 16.62
N ARG A 139 2.98 24.60 15.77
CA ARG A 139 3.74 23.35 15.99
C ARG A 139 5.25 23.59 15.98
N GLU A 140 5.80 24.30 15.01
CA GLU A 140 7.24 24.62 14.97
C GLU A 140 7.68 25.45 16.19
N GLN A 141 6.79 26.32 16.67
CA GLN A 141 7.03 27.06 17.90
C GLN A 141 7.05 26.13 19.13
N LEU A 142 6.09 25.20 19.24
CA LEU A 142 6.08 24.19 20.30
C LEU A 142 7.29 23.24 20.21
N THR A 143 7.66 22.78 19.02
CA THR A 143 8.85 21.95 18.80
C THR A 143 10.13 22.68 19.21
N ARG A 144 10.26 23.99 18.92
CA ARG A 144 11.41 24.80 19.38
C ARG A 144 11.46 24.94 20.90
N ILE A 145 10.31 25.05 21.56
CA ILE A 145 10.21 25.11 23.03
C ILE A 145 10.57 23.76 23.65
N LEU A 146 10.05 22.66 23.10
CA LEU A 146 10.30 21.30 23.60
C LEU A 146 11.75 20.84 23.36
N SER A 147 12.37 21.25 22.26
CA SER A 147 13.78 20.96 21.95
C SER A 147 14.78 21.63 22.92
N ALA A 148 14.32 22.53 23.80
CA ALA A 148 15.13 23.14 24.84
C ALA A 148 15.23 22.29 26.13
N ILE A 149 14.50 21.18 26.20
CA ILE A 149 14.50 20.27 27.36
C ILE A 149 15.53 19.15 27.10
N PRO A 150 16.60 19.03 27.91
CA PRO A 150 17.68 18.07 27.68
C PRO A 150 17.33 16.68 28.26
N ALA A 151 16.27 16.06 27.74
CA ALA A 151 15.88 14.70 28.07
C ALA A 151 15.37 13.99 26.82
N ALA A 152 15.74 12.73 26.64
CA ALA A 152 15.09 11.88 25.64
C ALA A 152 13.71 11.52 26.17
N VAL A 153 12.66 11.67 25.36
CA VAL A 153 11.27 11.54 25.81
C VAL A 153 10.55 10.51 24.97
N LEU A 154 9.87 9.59 25.64
CA LEU A 154 9.06 8.54 25.08
C LEU A 154 7.69 8.53 25.79
N MET A 155 6.61 8.72 25.05
CA MET A 155 5.24 8.66 25.58
C MET A 155 4.62 7.31 25.20
N VAL A 156 3.93 6.71 26.17
CA VAL A 156 3.31 5.40 26.02
C VAL A 156 1.84 5.51 26.42
N GLY A 157 0.96 5.02 25.56
CA GLY A 157 -0.47 4.96 25.82
C GLY A 157 -0.84 3.99 26.94
N SER A 158 -2.09 4.03 27.39
CA SER A 158 -2.60 3.12 28.44
C SER A 158 -2.63 1.64 28.00
N ASP A 159 -2.52 1.37 26.71
CA ASP A 159 -2.39 0.04 26.10
C ASP A 159 -0.92 -0.43 25.97
N HIS A 160 0.02 0.32 26.54
CA HIS A 160 1.46 0.08 26.47
C HIS A 160 2.06 0.18 25.05
N ARG A 161 1.42 0.92 24.14
CA ARG A 161 1.98 1.24 22.82
C ARG A 161 2.64 2.62 22.80
N ILE A 162 3.74 2.75 22.07
CA ILE A 162 4.48 4.00 21.91
C ILE A 162 3.65 4.97 21.08
N THR A 163 3.31 6.12 21.66
CA THR A 163 2.51 7.16 20.99
C THR A 163 3.36 8.35 20.53
N LEU A 164 4.53 8.53 21.14
CA LEU A 164 5.47 9.59 20.80
C LEU A 164 6.87 9.21 21.21
N TYR A 165 7.86 9.59 20.42
CA TYR A 165 9.25 9.60 20.85
C TYR A 165 10.02 10.73 20.16
N ASP A 166 11.07 11.20 20.82
CA ASP A 166 12.00 12.16 20.23
C ASP A 166 13.21 11.45 19.59
N GLY A 167 13.99 12.18 18.80
CA GLY A 167 15.17 11.61 18.13
C GLY A 167 16.25 11.08 19.08
N HIS A 168 16.31 11.53 20.34
CA HIS A 168 17.24 10.99 21.34
C HIS A 168 16.77 9.62 21.84
N ALA A 169 15.48 9.45 22.12
CA ALA A 169 14.92 8.16 22.50
C ALA A 169 15.12 7.12 21.39
N ALA A 170 14.90 7.53 20.13
CA ALA A 170 15.20 6.69 18.97
C ALA A 170 16.68 6.29 18.95
N ALA A 171 17.61 7.24 18.99
CA ALA A 171 19.04 6.95 18.92
C ALA A 171 19.54 6.05 20.08
N MET A 172 18.97 6.19 21.28
CA MET A 172 19.33 5.36 22.44
C MET A 172 18.80 3.92 22.34
N LEU A 173 17.65 3.72 21.69
CA LEU A 173 16.98 2.41 21.63
C LEU A 173 17.21 1.67 20.28
N ASP A 174 17.64 2.38 19.23
CA ASP A 174 17.86 1.87 17.86
C ASP A 174 19.09 0.95 17.71
N GLU A 175 19.97 0.84 18.73
CA GLU A 175 21.13 -0.07 18.68
C GLU A 175 20.72 -1.54 18.51
N GLN A 176 19.50 -1.92 18.88
CA GLN A 176 19.03 -3.31 18.84
C GLN A 176 17.69 -3.50 18.12
N HIS A 177 16.72 -2.60 18.32
CA HIS A 177 15.41 -2.64 17.68
C HIS A 177 15.00 -1.22 17.25
N HIS A 178 14.48 -1.10 16.03
CA HIS A 178 14.08 0.22 15.50
C HIS A 178 12.83 0.73 16.21
N LEU A 179 12.98 1.83 16.96
CA LEU A 179 11.90 2.49 17.68
C LEU A 179 10.84 3.00 16.69
N GLY A 180 9.60 2.53 16.83
CA GLY A 180 8.51 2.88 15.92
C GLY A 180 7.21 3.21 16.63
N LEU A 181 6.45 4.15 16.06
CA LEU A 181 5.12 4.52 16.55
C LEU A 181 4.16 3.33 16.51
N GLY A 182 3.33 3.21 17.54
CA GLY A 182 2.35 2.16 17.71
C GLY A 182 2.93 0.83 18.19
N GLN A 183 4.25 0.65 18.27
CA GLN A 183 4.84 -0.61 18.76
C GLN A 183 4.69 -0.77 20.27
N ARG A 184 4.73 -2.00 20.76
CA ARG A 184 4.64 -2.30 22.20
C ARG A 184 5.93 -1.94 22.90
N ILE A 185 5.84 -1.20 24.00
CA ILE A 185 6.99 -0.83 24.83
C ILE A 185 7.75 -2.05 25.39
N PHE A 186 7.03 -3.17 25.58
CA PHE A 186 7.59 -4.44 26.09
C PHE A 186 8.52 -5.14 25.10
N ASP A 187 8.51 -4.74 23.83
CA ASP A 187 9.50 -5.23 22.85
C ASP A 187 10.89 -4.62 23.13
N TYR A 188 10.95 -3.51 23.87
CA TYR A 188 12.17 -2.77 24.19
C TYR A 188 12.65 -2.98 25.62
N PHE A 189 11.71 -3.01 26.57
CA PHE A 189 11.99 -3.17 28.01
C PHE A 189 11.35 -4.44 28.55
N ASP A 190 11.97 -5.04 29.56
CA ASP A 190 11.42 -6.22 30.22
C ASP A 190 10.04 -5.91 30.85
N GLU A 191 9.05 -6.73 30.50
CA GLU A 191 7.66 -6.54 30.93
C GLU A 191 7.51 -6.61 32.45
N THR A 192 8.24 -7.49 33.12
CA THR A 192 8.15 -7.66 34.58
C THR A 192 8.67 -6.41 35.27
N TYR A 193 9.87 -5.96 34.89
CA TYR A 193 10.49 -4.78 35.48
C TYR A 193 9.67 -3.52 35.22
N LEU A 194 9.16 -3.34 33.99
CA LEU A 194 8.36 -2.16 33.63
C LEU A 194 6.99 -2.15 34.33
N ARG A 195 6.31 -3.30 34.44
CA ARG A 195 5.04 -3.38 35.19
C ARG A 195 5.24 -3.12 36.67
N THR A 196 6.29 -3.68 37.28
CA THR A 196 6.64 -3.37 38.67
C THR A 196 6.93 -1.88 38.85
N ALA A 197 7.59 -1.24 37.88
CA ALA A 197 7.83 0.19 37.92
C ALA A 197 6.55 1.03 37.93
N LEU A 198 5.62 0.71 37.04
CA LEU A 198 4.33 1.39 36.95
C LEU A 198 3.47 1.15 38.19
N GLN A 199 3.52 -0.06 38.75
CA GLN A 199 2.85 -0.40 40.02
C GLN A 199 3.40 0.45 41.17
N ASN A 200 4.73 0.55 41.28
CA ASN A 200 5.38 1.36 42.31
C ASN A 200 5.05 2.85 42.15
N LEU A 201 4.95 3.36 40.92
CA LEU A 201 4.52 4.73 40.63
C LEU A 201 3.09 4.96 41.13
N ALA A 202 2.16 4.05 40.80
CA ALA A 202 0.78 4.12 41.26
C ALA A 202 0.65 4.04 42.79
N ASP A 203 1.42 3.15 43.43
CA ASP A 203 1.41 2.95 44.88
C ASP A 203 2.05 4.13 45.65
N SER A 204 3.00 4.84 45.02
CA SER A 204 3.66 6.00 45.61
C SER A 204 2.76 7.25 45.70
N GLY A 205 1.65 7.29 44.94
CA GLY A 205 0.77 8.46 44.84
C GLY A 205 1.43 9.71 44.25
N GLY A 206 2.67 9.60 43.77
CA GLY A 206 3.42 10.66 43.12
C GLY A 206 3.20 10.68 41.61
N SER A 207 3.40 11.84 40.98
CA SER A 207 3.32 11.99 39.53
C SER A 207 4.61 11.57 38.81
N THR A 208 5.69 11.27 39.54
CA THR A 208 7.01 10.94 38.98
C THR A 208 7.77 9.90 39.83
N LEU A 209 8.44 8.94 39.18
CA LEU A 209 9.28 7.93 39.84
C LEU A 209 10.56 7.66 39.02
N ASP A 210 11.72 7.78 39.66
CA ASP A 210 13.01 7.39 39.06
C ASP A 210 13.25 5.90 39.26
N GLN A 211 13.54 5.18 38.18
CA GLN A 211 13.79 3.75 38.21
C GLN A 211 14.74 3.29 37.11
N GLN A 212 15.45 2.19 37.36
CA GLN A 212 16.20 1.48 36.33
C GLN A 212 15.33 0.48 35.59
N LEU A 213 15.28 0.61 34.27
CA LEU A 213 14.63 -0.35 33.38
C LEU A 213 15.69 -1.17 32.67
N VAL A 214 15.42 -2.48 32.55
CA VAL A 214 16.26 -3.42 31.83
C VAL A 214 15.68 -3.60 30.43
N THR A 215 16.54 -3.66 29.42
CA THR A 215 16.09 -4.00 28.05
C THR A 215 15.47 -5.39 28.00
N ALA A 216 14.56 -5.64 27.06
CA ALA A 216 13.84 -6.91 26.95
C ALA A 216 14.75 -8.15 26.79
N ASN A 217 16.00 -7.96 26.33
CA ASN A 217 17.02 -9.01 26.23
C ASN A 217 17.99 -9.10 27.41
N GLY A 218 17.82 -8.28 28.45
CA GLY A 218 18.69 -8.24 29.62
C GLY A 218 20.07 -7.61 29.40
N ALA A 219 20.33 -7.02 28.23
CA ALA A 219 21.68 -6.60 27.84
C ALA A 219 22.10 -5.22 28.39
N GLN A 220 21.15 -4.30 28.59
CA GLN A 220 21.43 -2.93 29.03
C GLN A 220 20.44 -2.48 30.12
N LEU A 221 20.93 -1.59 30.99
CA LEU A 221 20.17 -0.90 32.03
C LEU A 221 20.08 0.58 31.65
N PHE A 222 18.86 1.13 31.69
CA PHE A 222 18.60 2.53 31.47
C PHE A 222 18.07 3.17 32.75
N ASP A 223 18.67 4.29 33.16
CA ASP A 223 18.09 5.16 34.18
C ASP A 223 16.93 5.94 33.55
N VAL A 224 15.72 5.77 34.07
CA VAL A 224 14.51 6.37 33.49
C VAL A 224 13.65 7.03 34.56
N THR A 225 13.18 8.23 34.29
CA THR A 225 12.14 8.88 35.08
C THR A 225 10.79 8.60 34.44
N LEU A 226 9.92 7.88 35.16
CA LEU A 226 8.53 7.68 34.77
C LEU A 226 7.70 8.88 35.24
N HIS A 227 6.82 9.38 34.39
CA HIS A 227 5.84 10.40 34.72
C HIS A 227 4.43 9.86 34.43
N ASP A 228 3.53 9.96 35.41
CA ASP A 228 2.12 9.65 35.21
C ASP A 228 1.43 10.85 34.52
N LEU A 229 0.70 10.56 33.44
CA LEU A 229 -0.04 11.56 32.67
C LEU A 229 -1.51 11.67 33.12
N GLY A 230 -1.91 10.90 34.14
CA GLY A 230 -3.25 10.91 34.71
C GLY A 230 -4.18 9.85 34.13
N THR A 231 -5.38 9.74 34.71
CA THR A 231 -6.33 8.65 34.44
C THR A 231 -6.68 8.51 32.96
N GLY A 232 -6.12 7.48 32.33
CA GLY A 232 -6.42 7.07 30.95
C GLY A 232 -5.47 7.59 29.87
N ALA A 233 -4.57 8.53 30.20
CA ALA A 233 -3.68 9.17 29.22
C ALA A 233 -2.35 8.42 28.97
N GLY A 234 -2.01 7.44 29.81
CA GLY A 234 -0.77 6.67 29.73
C GLY A 234 0.33 7.20 30.65
N TYR A 235 1.59 6.96 30.27
CA TYR A 235 2.77 7.40 31.03
C TYR A 235 3.89 7.87 30.10
N MET A 236 4.79 8.69 30.62
CA MET A 236 5.94 9.21 29.89
C MET A 236 7.24 8.72 30.54
N LEU A 237 8.19 8.28 29.71
CA LEU A 237 9.52 7.84 30.09
C LEU A 237 10.52 8.92 29.64
N SER A 238 11.29 9.45 30.57
CA SER A 238 12.33 10.44 30.31
C SER A 238 13.71 9.85 30.63
N PHE A 239 14.65 9.93 29.69
CA PHE A 239 16.02 9.46 29.89
C PHE A 239 16.98 10.65 30.02
N PRO A 240 17.92 10.61 30.99
CA PRO A 240 18.96 11.62 31.11
C PRO A 240 19.95 11.51 29.94
N VAL A 241 20.07 12.57 29.13
CA VAL A 241 21.01 12.61 27.99
C VAL A 241 22.32 13.31 28.42
N PRO A 242 23.50 12.69 28.25
CA PRO A 242 24.78 13.35 28.50
C PRO A 242 24.94 14.62 27.67
N ARG A 243 25.42 15.70 28.29
CA ARG A 243 25.41 17.09 27.76
C ARG A 243 26.30 17.35 26.53
N GLU A 244 26.91 16.34 25.93
CA GLU A 244 27.83 16.53 24.80
C GLU A 244 27.29 15.84 23.53
N THR A 245 26.88 16.68 22.57
CA THR A 245 26.76 16.49 21.10
C THR A 245 25.37 16.69 20.43
N THR A 246 25.15 17.91 19.91
CA THR A 246 24.67 18.35 18.55
C THR A 246 23.41 17.71 17.88
N PRO A 247 22.84 18.29 16.79
CA PRO A 247 22.16 19.58 16.56
C PRO A 247 20.61 19.44 16.72
N ALA A 248 19.84 20.47 16.34
CA ALA A 248 18.35 20.47 16.32
C ALA A 248 17.77 19.30 15.50
N ARG A 249 16.81 18.55 16.06
CA ARG A 249 16.32 17.28 15.50
C ARG A 249 14.78 17.20 15.51
N PRO A 250 14.16 16.51 14.52
CA PRO A 250 12.71 16.42 14.39
C PRO A 250 12.09 15.61 15.53
N VAL A 251 11.03 16.15 16.13
CA VAL A 251 10.18 15.42 17.08
C VAL A 251 9.15 14.64 16.25
N VAL A 252 9.09 13.32 16.43
CA VAL A 252 8.10 12.44 15.80
C VAL A 252 6.89 12.38 16.73
N TYR A 253 5.84 13.13 16.41
CA TYR A 253 4.67 13.32 17.27
C TYR A 253 3.40 12.88 16.54
N ASP A 254 2.60 11.99 17.15
CA ASP A 254 1.19 11.79 16.77
C ASP A 254 0.26 11.93 18.01
N PHE A 255 -0.54 13.00 18.05
CA PHE A 255 -1.51 13.27 19.15
C PHE A 255 -2.74 12.36 19.08
N GLU A 256 -3.03 11.72 17.94
CA GLU A 256 -4.27 10.97 17.75
C GLU A 256 -4.18 9.49 18.17
N MET A 257 -2.98 8.95 18.39
CA MET A 257 -2.80 7.57 18.85
C MET A 257 -3.44 7.29 20.21
N ASN A 258 -3.58 8.30 21.08
CA ASN A 258 -4.15 8.12 22.42
C ASN A 258 -5.67 7.87 22.42
N THR A 259 -6.33 7.88 21.26
CA THR A 259 -7.81 7.84 21.17
C THR A 259 -8.38 6.63 20.43
N ARG A 260 -7.55 5.78 19.82
CA ARG A 260 -8.04 4.64 19.02
C ARG A 260 -7.52 3.32 19.56
N GLN A 261 -8.34 2.70 20.40
CA GLN A 261 -8.24 1.29 20.74
C GLN A 261 -8.27 0.46 19.44
N ALA A 262 -7.11 0.06 18.93
CA ALA A 262 -7.01 -0.99 17.91
C ALA A 262 -7.26 -2.36 18.56
N SER A 263 -8.47 -2.52 19.12
CA SER A 263 -8.99 -3.77 19.67
C SER A 263 -10.11 -4.25 18.74
N GLY A 264 -9.70 -4.74 17.57
CA GLY A 264 -10.58 -5.29 16.55
C GLY A 264 -9.78 -6.19 15.62
N ASP A 265 -10.46 -7.09 14.90
CA ASP A 265 -9.85 -7.82 13.80
C ASP A 265 -9.36 -6.79 12.76
N ILE A 266 -8.12 -6.96 12.27
CA ILE A 266 -7.54 -6.04 11.29
C ILE A 266 -8.42 -5.89 10.04
N LEU A 267 -9.19 -6.93 9.72
CA LEU A 267 -10.13 -6.94 8.60
C LEU A 267 -11.21 -5.85 8.70
N ASP A 268 -11.59 -5.44 9.91
CA ASP A 268 -12.64 -4.44 10.15
C ASP A 268 -12.09 -3.02 10.32
N VAL A 269 -10.76 -2.86 10.39
CA VAL A 269 -10.12 -1.56 10.62
C VAL A 269 -10.22 -0.71 9.34
N PRO A 270 -10.65 0.56 9.45
CA PRO A 270 -10.64 1.49 8.32
C PRO A 270 -9.24 1.69 7.74
N LEU A 271 -9.12 1.83 6.42
CA LEU A 271 -7.83 2.01 5.73
C LEU A 271 -7.03 3.21 6.28
N ARG A 272 -7.71 4.29 6.66
CA ARG A 272 -7.04 5.50 7.18
C ARG A 272 -6.44 5.31 8.57
N ASP A 273 -6.96 4.37 9.35
CA ASP A 273 -6.57 4.15 10.74
C ASP A 273 -5.44 3.10 10.89
N LEU A 274 -5.02 2.49 9.77
CA LEU A 274 -3.95 1.49 9.77
C LEU A 274 -2.56 2.14 9.74
N SER A 275 -1.61 1.44 10.36
CA SER A 275 -0.18 1.71 10.21
C SER A 275 0.36 0.92 9.02
N TYR A 276 1.06 1.60 8.13
CA TYR A 276 1.64 1.03 6.93
C TYR A 276 3.15 1.16 6.94
N VAL A 277 3.83 0.14 6.46
CA VAL A 277 5.24 0.22 6.07
C VAL A 277 5.31 0.02 4.57
N ILE A 278 5.61 1.11 3.88
CA ILE A 278 5.79 1.11 2.43
C ILE A 278 7.25 0.81 2.17
N PHE A 279 7.55 -0.17 1.33
CA PHE A 279 8.92 -0.60 1.08
C PHE A 279 9.13 -1.05 -0.37
N ASP A 280 10.40 -1.10 -0.74
CA ASP A 280 10.89 -1.57 -2.03
C ASP A 280 12.30 -2.17 -1.85
N THR A 281 12.71 -3.05 -2.75
CA THR A 281 14.05 -3.66 -2.76
C THR A 281 14.73 -3.55 -4.11
N GLU A 282 16.02 -3.19 -4.08
CA GLU A 282 16.89 -3.33 -5.25
C GLU A 282 17.63 -4.65 -5.20
N THR A 283 17.84 -5.27 -6.36
CA THR A 283 18.32 -6.64 -6.44
C THR A 283 19.37 -6.83 -7.53
N THR A 284 20.15 -7.90 -7.40
CA THR A 284 21.11 -8.32 -8.44
C THR A 284 20.43 -8.84 -9.72
N GLY A 285 19.11 -9.04 -9.71
CA GLY A 285 18.33 -9.46 -10.88
C GLY A 285 16.88 -9.80 -10.53
N LEU A 286 16.11 -10.25 -11.53
CA LEU A 286 14.65 -10.38 -11.45
C LEU A 286 14.15 -11.77 -11.02
N LEU A 287 15.03 -12.65 -10.51
CA LEU A 287 14.67 -14.02 -10.13
C LEU A 287 14.89 -14.22 -8.62
N PRO A 288 13.85 -14.13 -7.78
CA PRO A 288 14.00 -14.24 -6.32
C PRO A 288 14.60 -15.55 -5.80
N ASP A 289 14.54 -16.62 -6.60
CA ASP A 289 15.15 -17.92 -6.30
C ASP A 289 16.66 -17.98 -6.57
N ARG A 290 17.21 -17.03 -7.33
CA ARG A 290 18.62 -17.05 -7.81
C ARG A 290 19.38 -15.76 -7.56
N ASP A 291 18.70 -14.64 -7.49
CA ASP A 291 19.28 -13.32 -7.29
C ASP A 291 19.20 -12.94 -5.80
N GLU A 292 19.92 -11.90 -5.42
CA GLU A 292 20.06 -11.38 -4.05
C GLU A 292 19.72 -9.89 -3.96
N VAL A 293 19.27 -9.45 -2.78
CA VAL A 293 18.96 -8.05 -2.44
C VAL A 293 20.25 -7.25 -2.25
N VAL A 294 20.27 -6.02 -2.76
CA VAL A 294 21.38 -5.06 -2.64
C VAL A 294 21.01 -3.76 -1.92
N GLN A 295 19.71 -3.45 -1.80
CA GLN A 295 19.22 -2.32 -1.02
C GLN A 295 17.80 -2.61 -0.52
N ILE A 296 17.48 -2.12 0.67
CA ILE A 296 16.12 -2.09 1.24
C ILE A 296 15.79 -0.64 1.56
N GLY A 297 14.70 -0.14 1.00
CA GLY A 297 14.14 1.18 1.30
C GLY A 297 12.75 1.01 1.89
N ALA A 298 12.48 1.64 3.03
CA ALA A 298 11.17 1.59 3.65
C ALA A 298 10.86 2.88 4.41
N LEU A 299 9.57 3.19 4.52
CA LEU A 299 9.08 4.32 5.32
C LEU A 299 7.76 3.97 5.99
N ARG A 300 7.51 4.56 7.16
CA ARG A 300 6.24 4.37 7.87
C ARG A 300 5.23 5.46 7.54
N VAL A 301 3.99 5.05 7.32
CA VAL A 301 2.81 5.91 7.24
C VAL A 301 1.84 5.52 8.35
N VAL A 302 1.39 6.52 9.10
CA VAL A 302 0.42 6.39 10.19
C VAL A 302 -0.66 7.43 9.96
N ASN A 303 -1.93 7.05 10.11
CA ASN A 303 -3.06 7.98 9.97
C ASN A 303 -3.09 8.72 8.62
N GLY A 304 -2.64 8.04 7.55
CA GLY A 304 -2.55 8.63 6.21
C GLY A 304 -1.46 9.68 6.02
N GLN A 305 -0.57 9.87 6.99
CA GLN A 305 0.59 10.77 6.90
C GLN A 305 1.89 10.00 7.11
N GLN A 306 2.97 10.44 6.45
CA GLN A 306 4.29 9.90 6.73
C GLN A 306 4.70 10.26 8.16
N ALA A 307 5.10 9.26 8.95
CA ALA A 307 5.75 9.48 10.23
C ALA A 307 7.16 10.05 9.95
N GLY A 308 7.33 11.35 10.17
CA GLY A 308 8.61 12.02 9.92
C GLY A 308 9.72 11.38 10.77
N GLY A 309 10.84 10.99 10.16
CA GLY A 309 11.94 10.32 10.87
C GLY A 309 11.91 8.78 10.83
N GLU A 310 10.78 8.16 10.49
CA GLU A 310 10.68 6.69 10.31
C GLU A 310 10.97 6.28 8.88
N VAL A 311 12.26 6.26 8.55
CA VAL A 311 12.79 5.82 7.27
C VAL A 311 13.90 4.83 7.50
N LEU A 312 13.83 3.69 6.80
CA LEU A 312 14.91 2.72 6.68
C LEU A 312 15.46 2.81 5.26
N ASP A 313 16.75 3.15 5.14
CA ASP A 313 17.49 3.05 3.89
C ASP A 313 18.81 2.32 4.19
N THR A 314 18.96 1.12 3.66
CA THR A 314 20.13 0.30 3.91
C THR A 314 20.57 -0.44 2.66
N LEU A 315 21.84 -0.29 2.31
CA LEU A 315 22.52 -1.19 1.39
C LEU A 315 22.63 -2.58 2.04
N VAL A 316 22.72 -3.60 1.19
CA VAL A 316 22.86 -5.00 1.57
C VAL A 316 24.01 -5.60 0.77
N ASN A 317 24.93 -6.29 1.45
CA ASN A 317 25.96 -7.07 0.80
C ASN A 317 25.34 -8.39 0.29
N PRO A 318 25.22 -8.59 -1.03
CA PRO A 318 24.59 -9.78 -1.59
C PRO A 318 25.49 -11.03 -1.52
N GLY A 319 26.73 -10.91 -1.03
CA GLY A 319 27.70 -12.01 -0.97
C GLY A 319 28.20 -12.48 -2.33
N ARG A 320 27.93 -11.72 -3.40
CA ARG A 320 28.26 -12.04 -4.80
C ARG A 320 28.48 -10.77 -5.62
N PRO A 321 29.14 -10.86 -6.78
CA PRO A 321 29.24 -9.73 -7.71
C PRO A 321 27.87 -9.28 -8.23
N ILE A 322 27.63 -7.97 -8.23
CA ILE A 322 26.43 -7.36 -8.79
C ILE A 322 26.56 -7.30 -10.32
N PRO A 323 25.60 -7.85 -11.09
CA PRO A 323 25.64 -7.76 -12.55
C PRO A 323 25.58 -6.30 -13.04
N ALA A 324 26.43 -5.95 -14.01
CA ALA A 324 26.52 -4.58 -14.55
C ALA A 324 25.17 -4.04 -15.07
N ARG A 325 24.29 -4.92 -15.57
CA ARG A 325 22.93 -4.54 -16.01
C ARG A 325 22.05 -4.04 -14.85
N SER A 326 22.23 -4.57 -13.64
CA SER A 326 21.43 -4.20 -12.46
C SER A 326 21.98 -2.90 -11.89
N THR A 327 23.31 -2.78 -11.77
CA THR A 327 23.98 -1.52 -11.44
C THR A 327 23.60 -0.38 -12.40
N ALA A 328 23.43 -0.66 -13.70
CA ALA A 328 23.02 0.36 -14.68
C ALA A 328 21.58 0.88 -14.45
N VAL A 329 20.75 0.14 -13.71
CA VAL A 329 19.39 0.56 -13.33
C VAL A 329 19.42 1.30 -12.00
N HIS A 330 19.93 0.66 -10.95
CA HIS A 330 19.78 1.16 -9.58
C HIS A 330 21.00 1.89 -9.02
N GLY A 331 22.11 1.96 -9.77
CA GLY A 331 23.34 2.64 -9.37
C GLY A 331 24.19 1.96 -8.29
N VAL A 332 23.64 1.02 -7.50
CA VAL A 332 24.40 0.25 -6.51
C VAL A 332 25.54 -0.57 -7.14
N THR A 333 26.76 -0.38 -6.62
CA THR A 333 27.99 -1.04 -7.09
C THR A 333 28.56 -2.00 -6.03
N ASP A 334 29.40 -2.95 -6.45
CA ASP A 334 30.12 -3.86 -5.52
C ASP A 334 30.92 -3.09 -4.45
N ALA A 335 31.47 -1.92 -4.81
CA ALA A 335 32.23 -1.09 -3.88
C ALA A 335 31.35 -0.49 -2.77
N MET A 336 30.10 -0.13 -3.09
CA MET A 336 29.16 0.43 -2.11
C MET A 336 28.69 -0.60 -1.09
N VAL A 337 28.52 -1.86 -1.52
CA VAL A 337 27.95 -2.93 -0.66
C VAL A 337 29.00 -3.75 0.07
N LYS A 338 30.29 -3.53 -0.20
CA LYS A 338 31.39 -4.35 0.35
C LYS A 338 31.34 -4.47 1.87
N ASP A 339 31.14 -3.35 2.56
CA ASP A 339 31.10 -3.28 4.03
C ASP A 339 29.66 -3.11 4.57
N ALA A 340 28.66 -3.26 3.69
CA ALA A 340 27.24 -3.21 4.04
C ALA A 340 26.82 -4.48 4.83
N PRO A 341 25.74 -4.42 5.64
CA PRO A 341 25.17 -5.61 6.28
C PRO A 341 24.84 -6.70 5.28
N ASP A 342 24.95 -7.96 5.69
CA ASP A 342 24.36 -9.07 4.95
C ASP A 342 22.82 -9.08 5.05
N MET A 343 22.18 -9.93 4.26
CA MET A 343 20.72 -10.06 4.27
C MET A 343 20.15 -10.48 5.63
N ALA A 344 20.90 -11.26 6.42
CA ALA A 344 20.48 -11.65 7.76
C ALA A 344 20.34 -10.44 8.69
N ARG A 345 21.35 -9.55 8.74
CA ARG A 345 21.29 -8.31 9.53
C ARG A 345 20.27 -7.33 8.96
N ALA A 346 20.32 -7.06 7.66
CA ALA A 346 19.45 -6.07 7.03
C ALA A 346 17.97 -6.48 7.13
N GLY A 347 17.67 -7.75 6.86
CA GLY A 347 16.33 -8.32 7.00
C GLY A 347 15.80 -8.31 8.43
N ARG A 348 16.65 -8.53 9.45
CA ARG A 348 16.22 -8.39 10.87
C ARG A 348 15.82 -6.96 11.20
N ARG A 349 16.61 -5.99 10.73
CA ARG A 349 16.32 -4.56 10.92
C ARG A 349 15.01 -4.19 10.23
N PHE A 350 14.80 -4.64 8.99
CA PHE A 350 13.54 -4.44 8.28
C PHE A 350 12.35 -5.12 8.97
N HIS A 351 12.50 -6.36 9.45
CA HIS A 351 11.46 -7.04 10.22
C HIS A 351 11.05 -6.26 11.47
N SER A 352 12.02 -5.75 12.23
CA SER A 352 11.74 -4.87 13.38
C SER A 352 11.04 -3.59 12.97
N PHE A 353 11.49 -2.96 11.87
CA PHE A 353 10.88 -1.77 11.30
C PHE A 353 9.44 -2.02 10.84
N ALA A 354 9.12 -3.20 10.34
CA ALA A 354 7.81 -3.59 9.81
C ALA A 354 6.79 -4.03 10.87
N ARG A 355 7.19 -4.11 12.16
CA ARG A 355 6.32 -4.64 13.22
C ARG A 355 5.02 -3.83 13.34
N ASP A 356 3.93 -4.56 13.61
CA ASP A 356 2.56 -4.04 13.81
C ASP A 356 2.06 -3.14 12.67
N ALA A 357 2.53 -3.38 11.44
CA ALA A 357 2.14 -2.66 10.24
C ALA A 357 1.62 -3.59 9.14
N VAL A 358 0.78 -3.03 8.29
CA VAL A 358 0.48 -3.58 6.97
C VAL A 358 1.65 -3.22 6.03
N LEU A 359 2.25 -4.22 5.42
CA LEU A 359 3.28 -4.02 4.41
C LEU A 359 2.64 -3.59 3.10
N VAL A 360 3.23 -2.60 2.43
CA VAL A 360 2.79 -2.13 1.12
C VAL A 360 3.97 -2.06 0.18
N ALA A 361 3.86 -2.70 -0.97
CA ALA A 361 4.88 -2.65 -2.02
C ALA A 361 4.21 -2.62 -3.41
N HIS A 362 5.02 -2.32 -4.43
CA HIS A 362 4.59 -2.40 -5.82
C HIS A 362 5.06 -3.74 -6.40
N ASN A 363 4.13 -4.64 -6.74
CA ASN A 363 4.45 -6.04 -7.05
C ASN A 363 5.07 -6.78 -5.84
N ALA A 364 4.41 -6.65 -4.69
CA ALA A 364 4.85 -7.18 -3.40
C ALA A 364 5.30 -8.66 -3.39
N PRO A 365 4.71 -9.58 -4.18
CA PRO A 365 5.20 -10.96 -4.26
C PRO A 365 6.67 -11.09 -4.64
N PHE A 366 7.21 -10.15 -5.42
CA PHE A 366 8.62 -10.14 -5.81
C PHE A 366 9.51 -9.88 -4.60
N ASP A 367 9.32 -8.76 -3.91
CA ASP A 367 10.13 -8.37 -2.76
C ASP A 367 9.98 -9.36 -1.60
N MET A 368 8.74 -9.74 -1.29
CA MET A 368 8.44 -10.68 -0.20
C MET A 368 9.07 -12.05 -0.41
N ALA A 369 9.27 -12.49 -1.66
CA ALA A 369 9.92 -13.77 -1.94
C ALA A 369 11.37 -13.82 -1.40
N PHE A 370 12.10 -12.70 -1.42
CA PHE A 370 13.45 -12.64 -0.84
C PHE A 370 13.41 -12.77 0.68
N PHE A 371 12.50 -12.06 1.34
CA PHE A 371 12.35 -12.12 2.80
C PHE A 371 11.90 -13.50 3.28
N HIS A 372 10.99 -14.16 2.56
CA HIS A 372 10.60 -15.54 2.86
C HIS A 372 11.74 -16.54 2.61
N ARG A 373 12.51 -16.39 1.53
CA ARG A 373 13.68 -17.25 1.26
C ARG A 373 14.74 -17.12 2.34
N HIS A 374 14.95 -15.92 2.86
CA HIS A 374 15.94 -15.61 3.90
C HIS A 374 15.39 -15.67 5.33
N ALA A 375 14.14 -16.09 5.54
CA ALA A 375 13.49 -16.09 6.85
C ALA A 375 14.30 -16.82 7.93
N ALA A 376 14.90 -17.96 7.58
CA ALA A 376 15.73 -18.75 8.48
C ALA A 376 17.03 -18.04 8.90
N SER A 377 17.72 -17.36 7.97
CA SER A 377 18.96 -16.62 8.26
C SER A 377 18.69 -15.29 8.95
N ILE A 378 17.57 -14.65 8.61
CA ILE A 378 17.05 -13.49 9.33
C ILE A 378 16.70 -13.89 10.76
N GLY A 379 16.12 -15.08 10.95
CA GLY A 379 15.63 -15.55 12.24
C GLY A 379 14.24 -15.01 12.58
N ALA A 380 13.45 -14.65 11.56
CA ALA A 380 12.09 -14.15 11.71
C ALA A 380 11.23 -14.48 10.48
N GLU A 381 9.93 -14.69 10.71
CA GLU A 381 8.94 -14.87 9.66
C GLU A 381 8.16 -13.57 9.43
N PHE A 382 7.99 -13.19 8.16
CA PHE A 382 7.23 -11.99 7.79
C PHE A 382 5.75 -12.34 7.63
N ASN A 383 5.04 -12.36 8.76
CA ASN A 383 3.60 -12.70 8.83
C ASN A 383 2.69 -11.45 8.78
N ASN A 384 3.25 -10.31 8.38
CA ASN A 384 2.52 -9.07 8.22
C ASN A 384 1.44 -9.21 7.14
N PRO A 385 0.27 -8.58 7.32
CA PRO A 385 -0.68 -8.34 6.22
C PRO A 385 -0.02 -7.51 5.13
N VAL A 386 -0.34 -7.79 3.86
CA VAL A 386 0.29 -7.16 2.69
C VAL A 386 -0.74 -6.56 1.74
N LEU A 387 -0.52 -5.32 1.29
CA LEU A 387 -1.22 -4.72 0.16
C LEU A 387 -0.27 -4.51 -1.02
N ASP A 388 -0.78 -4.79 -2.22
CA ASP A 388 -0.03 -4.61 -3.46
C ASP A 388 -0.66 -3.50 -4.30
N THR A 389 0.11 -2.44 -4.58
CA THR A 389 -0.39 -1.31 -5.36
C THR A 389 -0.76 -1.66 -6.81
N VAL A 390 -0.22 -2.75 -7.38
CA VAL A 390 -0.65 -3.29 -8.69
C VAL A 390 -2.09 -3.81 -8.60
N LEU A 391 -2.41 -4.57 -7.56
CA LEU A 391 -3.76 -5.10 -7.35
C LEU A 391 -4.75 -3.97 -7.01
N LEU A 392 -4.34 -3.00 -6.17
CA LEU A 392 -5.15 -1.81 -5.89
C LEU A 392 -5.42 -0.98 -7.17
N SER A 393 -4.40 -0.83 -8.01
CA SER A 393 -4.52 -0.19 -9.32
C SER A 393 -5.47 -0.94 -10.24
N ALA A 394 -5.43 -2.28 -10.27
CA ALA A 394 -6.36 -3.09 -11.06
C ALA A 394 -7.81 -2.98 -10.57
N ILE A 395 -8.03 -2.86 -9.26
CA ILE A 395 -9.34 -2.56 -8.68
C ILE A 395 -9.81 -1.19 -9.19
N LEU A 396 -8.98 -0.15 -9.04
CA LEU A 396 -9.35 1.25 -9.30
C LEU A 396 -9.43 1.63 -10.79
N PHE A 397 -8.62 1.03 -11.65
CA PHE A 397 -8.49 1.43 -13.05
C PHE A 397 -8.86 0.32 -14.03
N GLY A 398 -9.03 -0.92 -13.55
CA GLY A 398 -9.35 -2.09 -14.35
C GLY A 398 -8.09 -2.89 -14.71
N GLY A 399 -8.19 -4.23 -14.65
CA GLY A 399 -7.05 -5.14 -14.81
C GLY A 399 -6.47 -5.28 -16.22
N THR A 400 -6.89 -4.47 -17.18
CA THR A 400 -6.30 -4.43 -18.55
C THR A 400 -5.46 -3.17 -18.78
N GLU A 401 -5.38 -2.29 -17.79
CA GLU A 401 -4.54 -1.11 -17.85
C GLU A 401 -3.08 -1.45 -17.58
N GLY A 402 -2.20 -0.53 -17.96
CA GLY A 402 -0.83 -0.54 -17.50
C GLY A 402 -0.76 -0.28 -15.98
N HIS A 403 -0.05 -1.15 -15.27
CA HIS A 403 0.07 -1.11 -13.82
C HIS A 403 1.53 -1.03 -13.35
N THR A 404 2.46 -0.54 -14.17
CA THR A 404 3.80 -0.19 -13.65
C THR A 404 3.70 1.03 -12.74
N LEU A 405 4.67 1.21 -11.85
CA LEU A 405 4.70 2.34 -10.93
C LEU A 405 4.67 3.68 -11.69
N ASP A 406 5.39 3.79 -12.81
CA ASP A 406 5.36 4.96 -13.70
C ASP A 406 3.98 5.22 -14.30
N GLU A 407 3.33 4.19 -14.84
CA GLU A 407 2.01 4.34 -15.46
C GLU A 407 0.96 4.76 -14.44
N ILE A 408 1.05 4.24 -13.21
CA ILE A 408 0.14 4.60 -12.12
C ILE A 408 0.42 6.03 -11.65
N ALA A 409 1.68 6.39 -11.41
CA ALA A 409 2.05 7.73 -10.98
C ALA A 409 1.65 8.77 -12.03
N GLN A 410 1.91 8.50 -13.31
CA GLN A 410 1.46 9.36 -14.41
C GLN A 410 -0.06 9.51 -14.42
N ARG A 411 -0.81 8.41 -14.32
CA ARG A 411 -2.28 8.43 -14.28
C ARG A 411 -2.83 9.22 -13.10
N LEU A 412 -2.13 9.15 -11.96
CA LEU A 412 -2.48 9.87 -10.75
C LEU A 412 -1.95 11.30 -10.72
N GLU A 413 -1.23 11.78 -11.74
CA GLU A 413 -0.57 13.09 -11.79
C GLU A 413 0.43 13.30 -10.64
N ILE A 414 1.18 12.24 -10.29
CA ILE A 414 2.28 12.27 -9.33
C ILE A 414 3.56 12.55 -10.10
N VAL A 415 4.30 13.58 -9.69
CA VAL A 415 5.62 13.87 -10.24
C VAL A 415 6.64 13.02 -9.50
N LEU A 416 7.35 12.18 -10.25
CA LEU A 416 8.44 11.35 -9.74
C LEU A 416 9.76 12.01 -10.15
N PRO A 417 10.61 12.46 -9.21
CA PRO A 417 11.90 13.04 -9.56
C PRO A 417 12.85 11.94 -10.05
N ASP A 418 13.33 12.04 -11.28
CA ASP A 418 14.21 11.04 -11.91
C ASP A 418 15.48 10.74 -11.10
N GLU A 419 15.97 11.72 -10.35
CA GLU A 419 17.22 11.66 -9.56
C GLU A 419 17.18 10.63 -8.43
N VAL A 420 16.00 10.31 -7.92
CA VAL A 420 15.80 9.34 -6.83
C VAL A 420 15.13 8.06 -7.29
N ARG A 421 14.66 7.99 -8.54
CA ARG A 421 14.05 6.79 -9.11
C ARG A 421 15.07 5.67 -9.24
N HIS A 422 14.60 4.43 -9.10
CA HIS A 422 15.46 3.24 -9.12
C HIS A 422 16.47 3.24 -7.97
N THR A 423 16.10 3.87 -6.86
CA THR A 423 16.67 3.56 -5.56
C THR A 423 15.56 2.96 -4.72
N ALA A 424 15.88 2.01 -3.85
CA ALA A 424 14.85 1.35 -3.04
C ALA A 424 14.04 2.39 -2.22
N LEU A 425 14.71 3.39 -1.65
CA LEU A 425 14.00 4.44 -0.90
C LEU A 425 13.16 5.33 -1.82
N GLY A 426 13.67 5.73 -2.98
CA GLY A 426 12.92 6.57 -3.91
C GLY A 426 11.69 5.89 -4.48
N ASP A 427 11.76 4.59 -4.77
CA ASP A 427 10.63 3.80 -5.26
C ASP A 427 9.63 3.49 -4.13
N ALA A 428 10.07 3.32 -2.88
CA ALA A 428 9.18 3.29 -1.72
C ALA A 428 8.44 4.62 -1.50
N ILE A 429 9.11 5.76 -1.69
CA ILE A 429 8.51 7.11 -1.65
C ILE A 429 7.47 7.29 -2.76
N ALA A 430 7.80 6.87 -3.99
CA ALA A 430 6.87 6.90 -5.11
C ALA A 430 5.63 6.01 -4.84
N THR A 431 5.86 4.81 -4.31
CA THR A 431 4.80 3.86 -3.92
C THR A 431 3.91 4.44 -2.83
N ARG A 432 4.48 5.15 -1.84
CA ARG A 432 3.72 5.88 -0.81
C ARG A 432 2.77 6.89 -1.43
N ASP A 433 3.27 7.73 -2.34
CA ASP A 433 2.46 8.79 -2.95
C ASP A 433 1.31 8.22 -3.79
N VAL A 434 1.59 7.15 -4.53
CA VAL A 434 0.58 6.38 -5.26
C VAL A 434 -0.45 5.81 -4.29
N PHE A 435 0.00 5.09 -3.26
CA PHE A 435 -0.87 4.42 -2.31
C PHE A 435 -1.78 5.40 -1.55
N LEU A 436 -1.23 6.51 -1.06
CA LEU A 436 -1.99 7.53 -0.34
C LEU A 436 -3.07 8.19 -1.22
N ARG A 437 -2.83 8.35 -2.53
CA ARG A 437 -3.86 8.80 -3.47
C ARG A 437 -4.92 7.73 -3.74
N MET A 438 -4.58 6.45 -3.67
CA MET A 438 -5.53 5.34 -3.87
C MET A 438 -6.52 5.18 -2.72
N ILE A 439 -6.13 5.43 -1.46
CA ILE A 439 -7.00 5.28 -0.28
C ILE A 439 -8.37 5.97 -0.46
N PRO A 440 -8.46 7.30 -0.69
CA PRO A 440 -9.75 7.96 -0.84
C PRO A 440 -10.54 7.46 -2.06
N MET A 441 -9.86 6.98 -3.10
CA MET A 441 -10.52 6.40 -4.28
C MET A 441 -11.15 5.04 -3.98
N LEU A 442 -10.49 4.21 -3.16
CA LEU A 442 -11.04 2.94 -2.66
C LEU A 442 -12.26 3.22 -1.78
N GLU A 443 -12.17 4.18 -0.86
CA GLU A 443 -13.28 4.58 0.01
C GLU A 443 -14.49 5.09 -0.79
N ALA A 444 -14.25 5.87 -1.86
CA ALA A 444 -15.30 6.35 -2.76
C ALA A 444 -16.03 5.22 -3.50
N ARG A 445 -15.38 4.04 -3.64
CA ARG A 445 -16.00 2.82 -4.17
C ARG A 445 -16.68 1.97 -3.10
N GLY A 446 -16.70 2.44 -1.85
CA GLY A 446 -17.25 1.71 -0.71
C GLY A 446 -16.29 0.69 -0.10
N LEU A 447 -15.01 0.70 -0.48
CA LEU A 447 -13.98 -0.16 0.12
C LEU A 447 -13.26 0.66 1.21
N ARG A 448 -13.77 0.59 2.43
CA ARG A 448 -13.33 1.41 3.56
C ARG A 448 -12.49 0.65 4.55
N THR A 449 -12.65 -0.66 4.66
CA THR A 449 -11.87 -1.50 5.59
C THR A 449 -10.83 -2.36 4.87
N PHE A 450 -9.85 -2.85 5.62
CA PHE A 450 -8.83 -3.76 5.09
C PHE A 450 -9.44 -5.04 4.49
N GLY A 451 -10.41 -5.65 5.16
CA GLY A 451 -11.06 -6.88 4.73
C GLY A 451 -11.86 -6.73 3.43
N GLU A 452 -12.50 -5.57 3.24
CA GLU A 452 -13.19 -5.25 1.98
C GLU A 452 -12.20 -5.15 0.82
N VAL A 453 -11.09 -4.42 1.00
CA VAL A 453 -10.02 -4.31 0.00
C VAL A 453 -9.43 -5.67 -0.32
N LEU A 454 -9.12 -6.48 0.70
CA LEU A 454 -8.54 -7.80 0.52
C LEU A 454 -9.47 -8.73 -0.28
N THR A 455 -10.78 -8.68 0.00
CA THR A 455 -11.79 -9.45 -0.73
C THR A 455 -11.84 -9.06 -2.21
N GLU A 456 -11.71 -7.77 -2.54
CA GLU A 456 -11.65 -7.31 -3.93
C GLU A 456 -10.32 -7.69 -4.61
N MET A 457 -9.18 -7.56 -3.93
CA MET A 457 -7.87 -7.94 -4.46
C MET A 457 -7.84 -9.38 -4.97
N ARG A 458 -8.50 -10.29 -4.25
CA ARG A 458 -8.61 -11.71 -4.63
C ARG A 458 -9.31 -11.96 -5.96
N LYS A 459 -10.18 -11.05 -6.40
CA LYS A 459 -10.80 -11.14 -7.74
C LYS A 459 -9.78 -10.90 -8.85
N HIS A 460 -8.67 -10.24 -8.54
CA HIS A 460 -7.57 -9.91 -9.44
C HIS A 460 -6.37 -10.86 -9.33
N LYS A 461 -6.51 -12.01 -8.65
CA LYS A 461 -5.44 -13.02 -8.46
C LYS A 461 -4.78 -13.57 -9.73
N ARG A 462 -5.37 -13.30 -10.90
CA ARG A 462 -4.78 -13.64 -12.21
C ARG A 462 -3.62 -12.72 -12.58
N LEU A 463 -3.57 -11.51 -12.03
CA LEU A 463 -2.47 -10.57 -12.23
C LEU A 463 -1.31 -10.91 -11.32
N LEU A 464 -1.57 -11.04 -10.01
CA LEU A 464 -0.57 -11.37 -9.00
C LEU A 464 -1.20 -12.24 -7.90
N PRO A 465 -0.41 -13.13 -7.26
CA PRO A 465 -0.88 -13.91 -6.12
C PRO A 465 -1.21 -13.02 -4.92
N ASP A 466 -2.25 -13.38 -4.15
CA ASP A 466 -2.55 -12.79 -2.85
C ASP A 466 -1.65 -13.42 -1.77
N LEU A 467 -1.00 -12.57 -0.97
CA LEU A 467 -0.06 -12.97 0.09
C LEU A 467 -0.75 -13.13 1.46
N ASN A 468 -2.05 -12.84 1.57
CA ASN A 468 -2.78 -12.83 2.85
C ASN A 468 -3.62 -14.10 3.09
N ASN A 469 -3.17 -15.26 2.63
CA ASN A 469 -3.99 -16.48 2.64
C ASN A 469 -4.38 -16.94 4.06
N ASP A 470 -3.57 -16.60 5.07
CA ASP A 470 -3.76 -17.05 6.44
C ASP A 470 -4.75 -16.19 7.25
N LEU A 471 -5.01 -14.94 6.82
CA LEU A 471 -5.91 -14.00 7.51
C LEU A 471 -7.40 -14.37 7.38
N THR A 472 -7.73 -15.46 6.67
CA THR A 472 -9.11 -15.89 6.43
C THR A 472 -9.52 -17.22 7.07
N THR A 473 -8.63 -17.88 7.80
CA THR A 473 -8.95 -19.19 8.40
C THR A 473 -9.62 -19.13 9.78
N LYS A 474 -9.98 -17.93 10.26
CA LYS A 474 -10.78 -17.73 11.48
C LYS A 474 -12.16 -17.16 11.12
N GLY A 475 -12.97 -18.00 10.48
CA GLY A 475 -14.41 -17.80 10.31
C GLY A 475 -15.18 -18.89 11.02
#